data_AF-A0A1V4I2S3-F1
#
_entry.id   AF-A0A1V4I2S3-F1
#
_cell.length_a   1.000
_cell.length_b   1.000
_cell.length_c   1.000
_cell.angle_alpha   90.00
_cell.angle_beta   90.00
_cell.angle_gamma   90.00
#
_symmetry.space_group_name_H-M   'P 1'
#
loop_
_entity.id
_entity.type
_entity.pdbx_description
1 polymer ?
#
loop_
_entity_poly.entity_id
_entity_poly.type
_entity_poly.pdbx_seq_one_letter_code
_entity_poly.pdbx_strand_id
1 'polypeptide(L)'
;MLHRIVLMAALAYATTTSAQEPKSIKTVKVIQPLNDTALYEVKDDGTVLIDWDEVEASAASKTNPILLPQAQVMLAIRDGKWKPMNHGK
;
A
#
# COMPACT_ATOMS: atom_id res chain seq x y z
N MET A 1 -65.58 -35.49 -7.66
CA MET A 1 -64.59 -35.89 -6.64
C MET A 1 -63.95 -34.64 -6.08
N LEU A 2 -63.93 -34.54 -4.76
CA LEU A 2 -63.37 -33.45 -3.95
C LEU A 2 -61.84 -33.31 -4.15
N HIS A 3 -61.25 -32.30 -3.51
CA HIS A 3 -59.82 -32.01 -3.27
C HIS A 3 -59.21 -30.97 -4.23
N ARG A 4 -58.53 -29.90 -3.80
CA ARG A 4 -58.13 -29.37 -2.49
C ARG A 4 -57.58 -27.97 -2.76
N ILE A 5 -57.99 -26.98 -1.96
CA ILE A 5 -57.33 -25.68 -1.86
C ILE A 5 -55.91 -25.92 -1.32
N VAL A 6 -54.88 -25.39 -1.98
CA VAL A 6 -53.57 -25.16 -1.35
C VAL A 6 -53.07 -23.76 -1.72
N LEU A 7 -53.22 -22.88 -0.73
CA LEU A 7 -52.51 -21.62 -0.55
C LEU A 7 -51.01 -21.93 -0.34
N MET A 8 -50.10 -21.32 -1.10
CA MET A 8 -48.70 -21.21 -0.66
C MET A 8 -48.07 -19.88 -1.09
N ALA A 9 -48.10 -18.97 -0.11
CA ALA A 9 -47.03 -18.12 0.38
C ALA A 9 -45.99 -17.59 -0.64
N ALA A 10 -46.04 -16.27 -0.81
CA ALA A 10 -44.94 -15.46 -1.27
C ALA A 10 -43.67 -15.74 -0.43
N LEU A 11 -42.71 -16.44 -1.02
CA LEU A 11 -41.39 -16.59 -0.44
C LEU A 11 -40.59 -15.34 -0.79
N ALA A 12 -40.60 -14.39 0.14
CA ALA A 12 -39.77 -13.19 0.09
C ALA A 12 -38.30 -13.58 -0.08
N TYR A 13 -37.66 -13.03 -1.11
CA TYR A 13 -36.22 -13.11 -1.33
C TYR A 13 -35.50 -12.42 -0.18
N ALA A 14 -35.09 -13.18 0.83
CA ALA A 14 -34.12 -12.70 1.80
C ALA A 14 -32.72 -12.79 1.16
N THR A 15 -32.29 -11.73 0.47
CA THR A 15 -30.87 -11.56 0.15
C THR A 15 -30.16 -11.19 1.45
N THR A 16 -29.62 -12.19 2.14
CA THR A 16 -28.66 -11.96 3.21
C THR A 16 -27.39 -11.40 2.58
N THR A 17 -27.29 -10.07 2.50
CA THR A 17 -25.99 -9.40 2.36
C THR A 17 -25.18 -9.82 3.59
N SER A 18 -24.25 -10.76 3.40
CA SER A 18 -23.17 -10.97 4.34
C SER A 18 -22.34 -9.69 4.29
N ALA A 19 -22.55 -8.82 5.28
CA ALA A 19 -21.63 -7.73 5.53
C ALA A 19 -20.28 -8.38 5.82
N GLN A 20 -19.37 -8.30 4.85
CA GLN A 20 -18.04 -8.83 4.96
C GLN A 20 -17.36 -8.10 6.12
N GLU A 21 -17.14 -8.78 7.25
CA GLU A 21 -16.53 -8.17 8.43
C GLU A 21 -15.21 -7.49 8.06
N PRO A 22 -14.91 -6.29 8.59
CA PRO A 22 -13.66 -5.61 8.32
C PRO A 22 -12.47 -6.52 8.64
N LYS A 23 -11.64 -6.83 7.64
CA LYS A 23 -10.41 -7.60 7.85
C LYS A 23 -9.55 -6.88 8.91
N SER A 24 -9.24 -7.59 9.99
CA SER A 24 -8.32 -7.09 11.03
C SER A 24 -6.93 -6.86 10.42
N ILE A 25 -6.48 -5.60 10.40
CA ILE A 25 -5.13 -5.23 9.98
C ILE A 25 -4.24 -5.27 11.21
N LYS A 26 -3.21 -6.11 11.20
CA LYS A 26 -2.18 -6.16 12.25
C LYS A 26 -0.99 -5.30 11.83
N THR A 27 -0.72 -4.25 12.60
CA THR A 27 0.50 -3.44 12.45
C THR A 27 1.62 -4.08 13.27
N VAL A 28 2.73 -4.44 12.63
CA VAL A 28 3.92 -4.99 13.30
C VAL A 28 5.00 -3.92 13.37
N LYS A 29 5.57 -3.70 14.56
CA LYS A 29 6.73 -2.84 14.76
C LYS A 29 8.00 -3.63 14.44
N VAL A 30 8.75 -3.22 13.42
CA VAL A 30 10.04 -3.82 13.06
C VAL A 30 11.13 -3.24 13.98
N ILE A 31 11.94 -4.10 14.60
CA ILE A 31 12.97 -3.75 15.62
C ILE A 31 14.40 -4.05 15.11
N GLN A 32 14.55 -4.50 13.86
CA GLN A 32 15.85 -4.94 13.33
C GLN A 32 16.67 -3.73 12.81
N PRO A 33 17.99 -3.64 13.09
CA PRO A 33 18.83 -2.58 12.55
C PRO A 33 19.00 -2.77 11.03
N LEU A 34 18.56 -1.75 10.30
CA LEU A 34 18.42 -1.69 8.86
C LEU A 34 19.76 -1.29 8.21
N ASN A 35 20.78 -2.16 8.29
CA ASN A 35 22.12 -1.80 7.80
C ASN A 35 22.39 -2.14 6.32
N ASP A 36 21.43 -2.75 5.59
CA ASP A 36 21.50 -2.98 4.13
C ASP A 36 20.44 -2.16 3.36
N THR A 37 20.07 -1.00 3.89
CA THR A 37 18.81 -0.31 3.54
C THR A 37 18.97 1.20 3.35
N ALA A 38 20.18 1.66 3.06
CA ALA A 38 20.42 3.06 2.78
C ALA A 38 20.61 3.27 1.27
N LEU A 39 19.67 3.96 0.63
CA LEU A 39 19.80 4.42 -0.76
C LEU A 39 20.66 5.70 -0.88
N TYR A 40 20.95 6.33 0.26
CA TYR A 40 21.78 7.52 0.34
C TYR A 40 22.48 7.61 1.69
N GLU A 41 23.58 8.36 1.72
CA GLU A 41 24.31 8.74 2.92
C GLU A 41 24.37 10.27 3.00
N VAL A 42 24.32 10.82 4.21
CA VAL A 42 24.58 12.24 4.47
C VAL A 42 25.88 12.34 5.25
N LYS A 43 26.88 13.01 4.68
CA LYS A 43 28.16 13.27 5.33
C LYS A 43 28.04 14.36 6.40
N ASP A 44 29.06 14.48 7.24
CA ASP A 44 29.14 15.51 8.30
C ASP A 44 29.07 16.95 7.77
N ASP A 45 29.48 17.17 6.52
CA ASP A 45 29.43 18.48 5.85
C ASP A 45 28.06 18.77 5.19
N GLY A 46 27.09 17.87 5.33
CA GLY A 46 25.77 17.95 4.71
C GLY A 46 25.72 17.47 3.26
N THR A 47 26.83 16.99 2.69
CA THR A 47 26.83 16.38 1.36
C THR A 47 26.00 15.11 1.36
N VAL A 48 25.05 15.00 0.44
CA VAL A 48 24.26 13.79 0.23
C VAL A 48 24.89 12.97 -0.89
N LEU A 49 25.32 11.75 -0.59
CA LEU A 49 25.75 10.75 -1.58
C LEU A 49 24.57 9.83 -1.88
N ILE A 50 24.26 9.63 -3.16
CA ILE A 50 23.17 8.77 -3.60
C ILE A 50 23.75 7.69 -4.51
N ASP A 51 23.42 6.43 -4.24
CA ASP A 51 23.68 5.32 -5.15
C ASP A 51 22.49 5.20 -6.13
N TRP A 52 22.64 5.76 -7.33
CA TRP A 52 21.56 5.79 -8.31
C TRP A 52 21.28 4.42 -8.92
N ASP A 53 22.29 3.56 -9.03
CA ASP A 53 22.12 2.21 -9.58
C ASP A 53 21.27 1.37 -8.63
N GLU A 54 21.55 1.46 -7.32
CA GLU A 54 20.75 0.80 -6.29
C GLU A 54 19.33 1.38 -6.19
N VAL A 55 19.16 2.70 -6.34
CA VAL A 55 17.82 3.32 -6.40
C VAL A 55 16.98 2.75 -7.54
N GLU A 56 17.56 2.61 -8.73
CA GLU A 56 16.88 2.05 -9.89
C GLU A 56 16.57 0.56 -9.70
N ALA A 57 17.53 -0.21 -9.19
CA ALA A 57 17.36 -1.63 -8.90
C ALA A 57 16.28 -1.89 -7.83
N SER A 58 16.29 -1.11 -6.76
CA SER A 58 15.29 -1.16 -5.70
C SER A 58 13.88 -0.81 -6.20
N ALA A 59 13.74 0.21 -7.04
CA ALA A 59 12.45 0.58 -7.63
C ALA A 59 11.93 -0.48 -8.63
N ALA A 60 12.82 -1.09 -9.41
CA ALA A 60 12.47 -2.10 -10.41
C ALA A 60 12.12 -3.46 -9.78
N SER A 61 12.90 -3.90 -8.79
CA SER A 61 12.76 -5.22 -8.16
C SER A 61 11.50 -5.34 -7.31
N LYS A 62 11.01 -4.23 -6.73
CA LYS A 62 9.84 -4.18 -5.83
C LYS A 62 9.91 -5.19 -4.66
N THR A 63 11.11 -5.64 -4.34
CA THR A 63 11.33 -6.77 -3.43
C THR A 63 11.45 -6.30 -1.99
N ASN A 64 12.00 -5.11 -1.78
CA ASN A 64 12.12 -4.50 -0.46
C ASN A 64 10.99 -3.47 -0.23
N PRO A 65 9.97 -3.80 0.58
CA PRO A 65 8.86 -2.89 0.83
C PRO A 65 9.25 -1.65 1.64
N ILE A 66 10.43 -1.64 2.29
CA ILE A 66 10.94 -0.49 3.03
C ILE A 66 11.60 0.50 2.07
N LEU A 67 12.40 0.01 1.12
CA LEU A 67 13.16 0.86 0.18
C LEU A 67 12.32 1.31 -1.01
N LEU A 68 11.33 0.52 -1.41
CA LEU A 68 10.53 0.80 -2.62
C LEU A 68 9.90 2.21 -2.60
N PRO A 69 9.21 2.65 -1.53
CA PRO A 69 8.65 4.01 -1.50
C PRO A 69 9.72 5.09 -1.60
N GLN A 70 10.86 4.87 -0.95
CA GLN A 70 11.98 5.82 -0.95
C GLN A 70 12.61 5.93 -2.34
N ALA A 71 12.90 4.80 -2.99
CA ALA A 71 13.43 4.76 -4.35
C ALA A 71 12.49 5.45 -5.36
N GLN A 72 11.18 5.21 -5.24
CA GLN A 72 10.18 5.85 -6.10
C GLN A 72 10.16 7.38 -5.95
N VAL A 73 10.25 7.89 -4.71
CA VAL A 73 10.31 9.33 -4.46
C VAL A 73 11.60 9.91 -5.00
N MET A 74 12.75 9.26 -4.80
CA MET A 74 14.05 9.72 -5.31
C MET A 74 14.06 9.81 -6.84
N LEU A 75 13.51 8.81 -7.53
CA LEU A 75 13.34 8.84 -8.99
C LEU A 75 12.37 9.94 -9.44
N ALA A 76 11.25 10.14 -8.73
CA ALA A 76 10.33 11.22 -9.04
C ALA A 76 10.96 12.61 -8.88
N ILE A 77 11.82 12.80 -7.88
CA ILE A 77 12.58 14.04 -7.67
C ILE A 77 13.60 14.23 -8.79
N ARG A 78 14.41 13.22 -9.09
CA ARG A 78 15.41 13.24 -10.18
C ARG A 78 14.79 13.63 -11.51
N ASP A 79 13.65 13.02 -11.84
CA ASP A 79 12.94 13.22 -13.10
C ASP A 79 12.11 14.51 -13.13
N GLY A 80 12.11 15.33 -12.07
CA GLY A 80 11.31 16.56 -11.98
C GLY A 80 9.79 16.33 -11.94
N LYS A 81 9.36 15.11 -11.59
CA LYS A 81 7.93 14.72 -11.50
C LYS A 81 7.35 14.94 -10.11
N TRP A 82 8.21 15.08 -9.10
CA TRP A 82 7.78 15.34 -7.73
C TRP A 82 7.16 16.75 -7.62
N LYS A 83 5.98 16.82 -7.01
CA LYS A 83 5.29 18.08 -6.71
C LYS A 83 5.18 18.26 -5.19
N PRO A 84 5.49 19.45 -4.66
CA PRO A 84 5.27 19.72 -3.26
C PRO A 84 3.77 19.61 -2.94
N MET A 85 3.47 19.14 -1.73
CA MET A 85 2.10 19.13 -1.22
C MET A 85 1.60 20.58 -1.16
N ASN A 86 0.58 20.92 -1.92
CA ASN A 86 -0.02 22.25 -1.86
C ASN A 86 -0.93 22.33 -0.64
N HIS A 87 -0.43 22.94 0.44
CA HIS A 87 -1.27 23.34 1.56
C HIS A 87 -2.01 24.62 1.17
N GLY A 88 -3.08 24.48 0.38
CA GLY A 88 -3.95 25.61 0.05
C GLY A 88 -4.35 26.34 1.33
N LYS A 89 -4.09 27.66 1.36
CA LYS A 89 -4.55 28.55 2.43
C LYS A 89 -6.04 28.80 2.33
#